data_AF-A0A3E2U130-F1
#
_entry.id   AF-A0A3E2U130-F1
#
_cell.length_a   1.000
_cell.length_b   1.000
_cell.length_c   1.000
_cell.angle_alpha   90.00
_cell.angle_beta   90.00
_cell.angle_gamma   90.00
#
_symmetry.space_group_name_H-M   'P 1'
#
loop_
_entity.id
_entity.type
_entity.pdbx_description
1 polymer ?
#
loop_
_entity_poly.entity_id
_entity_poly.type
_entity_poly.pdbx_seq_one_letter_code
_entity_poly.pdbx_strand_id
1 'polypeptide(L)'
;MMKEMNRRTFLKAVGVAGAVSAMTALVGCSGGVIVPDGSTSLANLKPLNGYYDWNNTLPEDPFGNTYTTGANAIVLEPCGGAWNNTTYDLGETYRGKVEYSLDKKYTKLTMKLNPYKSTQSEGWATVSVYADKKLVKTSPAIRQKTKEPVEFEVDITNAEYIEIEAVISSNKYEEEHASLIMWDAKLWK
;
A
#
# COMPACT_ATOMS: atom_id res chain seq x y z
N MET A 1 -30.48 -12.91 -25.74
CA MET A 1 -30.40 -14.22 -25.06
C MET A 1 -28.93 -14.49 -24.76
N MET A 2 -28.45 -14.09 -23.58
CA MET A 2 -27.05 -14.26 -23.18
C MET A 2 -26.86 -15.66 -22.59
N LYS A 3 -25.81 -16.35 -23.03
CA LYS A 3 -25.46 -17.71 -22.61
C LYS A 3 -24.70 -17.61 -21.29
N GLU A 4 -25.31 -18.06 -20.19
CA GLU A 4 -24.64 -18.12 -18.90
C GLU A 4 -23.45 -19.09 -18.91
N MET A 5 -22.32 -18.62 -18.39
CA MET A 5 -21.10 -19.40 -18.27
C MET A 5 -21.06 -20.10 -16.90
N ASN A 6 -21.02 -21.44 -16.94
CA ASN A 6 -21.15 -22.32 -15.78
C ASN A 6 -19.86 -22.35 -14.94
N ARG A 7 -19.99 -22.27 -13.60
CA ARG A 7 -18.91 -22.25 -12.58
C ARG A 7 -17.89 -23.40 -12.68
N ARG A 8 -18.24 -24.49 -13.38
CA ARG A 8 -17.34 -25.65 -13.61
C ARG A 8 -16.28 -25.42 -14.70
N THR A 9 -16.41 -24.41 -15.55
CA THR A 9 -15.36 -24.07 -16.55
C THR A 9 -14.24 -23.24 -15.93
N PHE A 10 -14.53 -22.41 -14.92
CA PHE A 10 -13.55 -21.56 -14.24
C PHE A 10 -12.57 -22.38 -13.37
N LEU A 11 -13.07 -23.45 -12.73
CA LEU A 11 -12.27 -24.31 -11.85
C LEU A 11 -11.31 -25.27 -12.57
N LYS A 12 -11.39 -25.40 -13.91
CA LYS A 12 -10.36 -26.12 -14.69
C LYS A 12 -9.13 -25.27 -15.00
N ALA A 13 -9.17 -23.97 -14.72
CA ALA A 13 -8.03 -23.07 -14.93
C ALA A 13 -7.13 -22.92 -13.67
N VAL A 14 -7.51 -23.49 -12.51
CA VAL A 14 -6.87 -23.15 -11.22
C VAL A 14 -6.43 -24.39 -10.41
N GLY A 15 -6.47 -25.60 -10.98
CA GLY A 15 -6.16 -26.82 -10.24
C GLY A 15 -4.98 -27.60 -10.81
N VAL A 16 -3.80 -27.47 -10.18
CA VAL A 16 -2.84 -28.54 -9.80
C VAL A 16 -1.44 -27.94 -9.69
N ALA A 17 -0.93 -27.81 -8.46
CA ALA A 17 0.40 -28.28 -8.07
C ALA A 17 0.64 -27.95 -6.59
N GLY A 18 0.53 -28.97 -5.75
CA GLY A 18 1.10 -28.98 -4.41
C GLY A 18 2.63 -28.98 -4.47
N ALA A 19 3.23 -28.62 -3.33
CA ALA A 19 4.63 -28.34 -3.12
C ALA A 19 5.63 -29.34 -3.74
N VAL A 20 6.62 -28.80 -4.47
CA VAL A 20 7.99 -29.34 -4.53
C VAL A 20 8.95 -28.15 -4.67
N SER A 21 9.84 -27.99 -3.70
CA SER A 21 11.03 -27.15 -3.82
C SER A 21 11.93 -27.69 -4.93
N ALA A 22 12.07 -26.99 -6.05
CA ALA A 22 13.25 -27.06 -6.92
C ALA A 22 13.18 -25.95 -7.97
N MET A 23 14.29 -25.23 -8.11
CA MET A 23 14.51 -24.23 -9.14
C MET A 23 14.26 -24.82 -10.52
N THR A 24 13.30 -24.30 -11.28
CA THR A 24 13.28 -24.42 -12.74
C THR A 24 12.57 -23.21 -13.30
N ALA A 25 13.35 -22.21 -13.71
CA ALA A 25 12.86 -21.13 -14.55
C ALA A 25 12.54 -21.72 -15.93
N LEU A 26 11.25 -21.77 -16.28
CA LEU A 26 10.81 -22.01 -17.66
C LEU A 26 10.64 -20.64 -18.34
N VAL A 27 11.41 -20.42 -19.40
CA VAL A 27 11.47 -19.21 -20.21
C VAL A 27 10.27 -19.15 -21.15
N GLY A 28 9.64 -17.97 -21.29
CA GLY A 28 8.61 -17.73 -22.29
C GLY A 28 8.23 -16.24 -22.44
N CYS A 29 8.74 -15.62 -23.50
CA CYS A 29 8.28 -14.38 -24.16
C CYS A 29 8.23 -13.07 -23.35
N SER A 30 9.23 -12.21 -23.58
CA SER A 30 9.28 -10.77 -23.24
C SER A 30 8.91 -10.38 -21.80
N GLY A 31 9.18 -11.24 -20.83
CA GLY A 31 9.18 -10.90 -19.41
C GLY A 31 10.62 -10.83 -18.93
N GLY A 32 11.07 -9.63 -18.55
CA GLY A 32 12.35 -9.49 -17.86
C GLY A 32 12.39 -10.45 -16.68
N VAL A 33 13.54 -11.09 -16.46
CA VAL A 33 13.78 -11.84 -15.23
C VAL A 33 13.56 -10.85 -14.08
N ILE A 34 12.52 -11.06 -13.27
CA ILE A 34 12.37 -10.33 -12.02
C ILE A 34 13.46 -10.86 -11.11
N VAL A 35 14.64 -10.27 -11.21
CA VAL A 35 15.69 -10.44 -10.22
C VAL A 35 15.16 -9.79 -8.96
N PRO A 36 15.05 -10.52 -7.84
CA PRO A 36 14.70 -9.91 -6.56
C PRO A 36 15.71 -8.81 -6.27
N ASP A 37 15.25 -7.57 -6.07
CA ASP A 37 16.09 -6.40 -5.79
C ASP A 37 16.70 -6.43 -4.36
N GLY A 38 16.54 -7.55 -3.65
CA GLY A 38 17.00 -7.74 -2.27
C GLY A 38 16.05 -7.18 -1.21
N SER A 39 14.98 -6.50 -1.61
CA SER A 39 14.01 -5.92 -0.69
C SER A 39 12.94 -6.94 -0.24
N THR A 40 12.20 -6.58 0.81
CA THR A 40 11.01 -7.30 1.27
C THR A 40 9.78 -6.42 1.12
N SER A 41 8.83 -6.82 0.28
CA SER A 41 7.51 -6.17 0.16
C SER A 41 6.79 -6.18 1.50
N LEU A 42 6.27 -5.02 1.94
CA LEU A 42 5.54 -4.89 3.20
C LEU A 42 4.25 -5.75 3.22
N ALA A 43 3.68 -6.02 2.05
CA ALA A 43 2.54 -6.91 1.87
C ALA A 43 2.82 -8.38 2.25
N ASN A 44 4.09 -8.79 2.32
CA ASN A 44 4.47 -10.14 2.74
C ASN A 44 4.65 -10.25 4.25
N LEU A 45 4.60 -9.15 5.00
CA LEU A 45 4.70 -9.17 6.46
C LEU A 45 3.30 -9.20 7.08
N LYS A 46 3.16 -10.01 8.14
CA LYS A 46 1.97 -9.99 8.97
C LYS A 46 2.05 -8.80 9.94
N PRO A 47 1.08 -7.87 9.92
CA PRO A 47 1.05 -6.78 10.91
C PRO A 47 0.75 -7.32 12.32
N LEU A 48 1.31 -6.66 13.33
CA LEU A 48 1.06 -6.92 14.75
C LEU A 48 -0.25 -6.29 15.23
N ASN A 49 -0.62 -5.16 14.64
CA ASN A 49 -1.88 -4.47 14.87
C ASN A 49 -2.41 -3.85 13.58
N GLY A 50 -3.71 -3.61 13.52
CA GLY A 50 -4.37 -3.11 12.31
C GLY A 50 -4.18 -4.02 11.09
N TYR A 51 -4.42 -3.47 9.91
CA TYR A 51 -4.21 -4.16 8.65
C TYR A 51 -4.14 -3.16 7.48
N TYR A 52 -3.50 -3.63 6.41
CA TYR A 52 -3.57 -3.09 5.07
C TYR A 52 -3.95 -4.24 4.14
N ASP A 53 -5.09 -4.13 3.48
CA ASP A 53 -5.53 -5.03 2.42
C ASP A 53 -4.82 -4.64 1.12
N TRP A 54 -3.59 -5.13 0.96
CA TRP A 54 -2.77 -4.80 -0.19
C TRP A 54 -3.40 -5.28 -1.49
N ASN A 55 -3.32 -4.43 -2.50
CA ASN A 55 -3.90 -4.58 -3.83
C ASN A 55 -5.43 -4.63 -3.81
N ASN A 56 -6.06 -3.90 -2.88
CA ASN A 56 -7.51 -3.81 -2.70
C ASN A 56 -8.28 -3.32 -3.94
N THR A 57 -7.68 -2.42 -4.73
CA THR A 57 -8.30 -1.84 -5.91
C THR A 57 -7.24 -1.31 -6.87
N LEU A 58 -7.67 -0.90 -8.07
CA LEU A 58 -6.78 -0.29 -9.07
C LEU A 58 -6.23 1.05 -8.52
N PRO A 59 -4.91 1.20 -8.31
CA PRO A 59 -4.32 2.44 -7.83
C PRO A 59 -4.19 3.42 -9.00
N GLU A 60 -5.20 4.28 -9.18
CA GLU A 60 -5.29 5.29 -10.25
C GLU A 60 -5.32 6.70 -9.64
N ASP A 61 -4.44 7.59 -10.12
CA ASP A 61 -4.40 8.99 -9.68
C ASP A 61 -5.45 9.89 -10.40
N PRO A 62 -5.63 11.16 -9.99
CA PRO A 62 -6.53 12.10 -10.67
C PRO A 62 -6.15 12.44 -12.12
N PHE A 63 -4.99 12.00 -12.60
CA PHE A 63 -4.48 12.24 -13.95
C PHE A 63 -4.59 10.99 -14.85
N GLY A 64 -5.11 9.88 -14.33
CA GLY A 64 -5.28 8.61 -15.05
C GLY A 64 -4.03 7.72 -15.08
N ASN A 65 -2.99 8.05 -14.31
CA ASN A 65 -1.83 7.18 -14.17
C ASN A 65 -2.14 6.04 -13.22
N THR A 66 -1.61 4.84 -13.50
CA THR A 66 -1.77 3.66 -12.64
C THR A 66 -0.44 3.16 -12.11
N TYR A 67 -0.46 2.62 -10.89
CA TYR A 67 0.76 2.21 -10.17
C TYR A 67 0.82 0.69 -9.89
N THR A 68 0.42 -0.12 -10.87
CA THR A 68 0.38 -1.59 -10.75
C THR A 68 1.75 -2.25 -10.92
N THR A 69 2.79 -1.48 -11.24
CA THR A 69 4.17 -1.98 -11.43
C THR A 69 4.97 -2.05 -10.13
N GLY A 70 4.49 -1.45 -9.04
CA GLY A 70 5.10 -1.57 -7.72
C GLY A 70 4.97 -2.97 -7.12
N ALA A 71 5.82 -3.29 -6.15
CA ALA A 71 5.79 -4.59 -5.46
C ALA A 71 4.49 -4.85 -4.67
N ASN A 72 3.79 -3.78 -4.31
CA ASN A 72 2.46 -3.76 -3.70
C ASN A 72 1.86 -2.37 -3.92
N ALA A 73 0.55 -2.25 -3.81
CA ALA A 73 -0.14 -0.97 -3.73
C ALA A 73 -1.35 -1.09 -2.81
N ILE A 74 -1.77 -0.01 -2.18
CA ILE A 74 -3.04 0.08 -1.46
C ILE A 74 -3.64 1.45 -1.69
N VAL A 75 -4.96 1.49 -1.82
CA VAL A 75 -5.74 2.72 -1.80
C VAL A 75 -6.42 2.86 -0.44
N LEU A 76 -6.11 3.94 0.26
CA LEU A 76 -6.66 4.32 1.55
C LEU A 76 -7.74 5.37 1.33
N GLU A 77 -9.00 5.01 1.57
CA GLU A 77 -10.14 5.90 1.42
C GLU A 77 -10.82 6.17 2.77
N PRO A 78 -11.49 7.33 2.92
CA PRO A 78 -12.42 7.58 4.02
C PRO A 78 -13.47 6.48 4.07
N CYS A 79 -13.85 6.00 5.26
CA CYS A 79 -14.81 4.89 5.43
C CYS A 79 -14.45 3.59 4.67
N GLY A 80 -13.26 3.47 4.09
CA GLY A 80 -12.85 2.33 3.27
C GLY A 80 -12.49 1.11 4.13
N GLY A 81 -12.90 -0.08 3.68
CA GLY A 81 -12.63 -1.35 4.38
C GLY A 81 -11.22 -1.91 4.20
N ALA A 82 -10.36 -1.26 3.41
CA ALA A 82 -9.04 -1.77 3.03
C ALA A 82 -7.95 -1.51 4.10
N TRP A 83 -8.24 -0.72 5.13
CA TRP A 83 -7.24 -0.37 6.12
C TRP A 83 -7.87 -0.10 7.48
N ASN A 84 -7.07 -0.18 8.53
CA ASN A 84 -7.51 0.07 9.90
C ASN A 84 -7.70 1.57 10.17
N ASN A 85 -8.76 2.17 9.64
CA ASN A 85 -9.17 3.54 9.95
C ASN A 85 -9.97 3.56 11.27
N THR A 86 -9.32 3.98 12.34
CA THR A 86 -9.86 3.76 13.70
C THR A 86 -10.56 4.98 14.29
N THR A 87 -10.25 6.18 13.79
CA THR A 87 -10.75 7.42 14.40
C THR A 87 -11.13 8.42 13.33
N TYR A 88 -12.42 8.76 13.25
CA TYR A 88 -12.88 10.04 12.74
C TYR A 88 -12.72 11.03 13.89
N ASP A 89 -11.58 11.74 13.94
CA ASP A 89 -11.38 12.77 14.96
C ASP A 89 -12.37 13.91 14.69
N LEU A 90 -12.83 14.62 15.73
CA LEU A 90 -13.73 15.77 15.61
C LEU A 90 -13.15 16.92 14.76
N GLY A 91 -11.89 16.77 14.31
CA GLY A 91 -11.16 17.63 13.38
C GLY A 91 -11.02 17.10 11.96
N GLU A 92 -12.03 16.39 11.42
CA GLU A 92 -12.16 16.17 9.96
C GLU A 92 -11.05 15.30 9.33
N THR A 93 -10.61 14.24 10.01
CA THR A 93 -9.59 13.31 9.47
C THR A 93 -9.89 11.86 9.83
N TYR A 94 -9.52 10.94 8.93
CA TYR A 94 -9.41 9.51 9.21
C TYR A 94 -7.95 9.16 9.46
N ARG A 95 -7.72 8.40 10.54
CA ARG A 95 -6.38 7.98 10.95
C ARG A 95 -6.30 6.48 11.17
N GLY A 96 -5.21 5.88 10.71
CA GLY A 96 -4.95 4.46 10.86
C GLY A 96 -3.48 4.19 11.13
N LYS A 97 -3.22 3.26 12.04
CA LYS A 97 -1.88 2.82 12.43
C LYS A 97 -1.75 1.32 12.22
N VAL A 98 -0.63 0.91 11.61
CA VAL A 98 -0.28 -0.49 11.37
C VAL A 98 1.16 -0.72 11.79
N GLU A 99 1.36 -1.65 12.72
CA GLU A 99 2.67 -1.99 13.30
C GLU A 99 3.21 -3.30 12.74
N TYR A 100 4.52 -3.36 12.52
CA TYR A 100 5.25 -4.54 12.02
C TYR A 100 6.48 -4.84 12.89
N SER A 101 6.77 -6.13 13.11
CA SER A 101 8.05 -6.59 13.66
C SER A 101 9.10 -6.61 12.56
N LEU A 102 10.27 -6.06 12.83
CA LEU A 102 11.41 -6.04 11.91
C LEU A 102 12.52 -7.01 12.33
N ASP A 103 12.51 -7.47 13.58
CA ASP A 103 13.55 -8.29 14.20
C ASP A 103 14.96 -7.69 14.01
N LYS A 104 15.07 -6.35 13.92
CA LYS A 104 16.30 -5.61 13.60
C LYS A 104 17.00 -6.01 12.28
N LYS A 105 16.28 -6.61 11.33
CA LYS A 105 16.86 -7.10 10.06
C LYS A 105 16.99 -6.05 8.97
N TYR A 106 16.32 -4.91 9.13
CA TYR A 106 16.15 -3.91 8.09
C TYR A 106 16.76 -2.56 8.51
N THR A 107 17.33 -1.87 7.55
CA THR A 107 17.94 -0.53 7.72
C THR A 107 17.09 0.56 7.13
N LYS A 108 16.23 0.24 6.16
CA LYS A 108 15.44 1.23 5.44
C LYS A 108 14.03 0.75 5.07
N LEU A 109 13.08 1.66 5.15
CA LEU A 109 11.75 1.58 4.56
C LEU A 109 11.65 2.57 3.39
N THR A 110 11.15 2.12 2.25
CA THR A 110 10.78 2.98 1.11
C THR A 110 9.33 2.77 0.74
N MET A 111 8.66 3.81 0.29
CA MET A 111 7.35 3.74 -0.35
C MET A 111 7.16 4.96 -1.26
N LYS A 112 6.16 4.89 -2.13
CA LYS A 112 5.76 5.97 -3.02
C LYS A 112 4.32 6.36 -2.72
N LEU A 113 4.06 7.67 -2.73
CA LEU A 113 2.79 8.24 -2.34
C LEU A 113 2.20 9.10 -3.46
N ASN A 114 0.93 8.86 -3.77
CA ASN A 114 0.17 9.60 -4.78
C ASN A 114 -1.27 9.83 -4.29
N PRO A 115 -1.96 10.90 -4.73
CA PRO A 115 -3.39 11.03 -4.49
C PRO A 115 -4.13 9.94 -5.25
N TYR A 116 -5.21 9.40 -4.68
CA TYR A 116 -6.14 8.57 -5.44
C TYR A 116 -7.11 9.43 -6.23
N LYS A 117 -7.67 8.92 -7.33
CA LYS A 117 -8.56 9.66 -8.24
C LYS A 117 -9.78 10.33 -7.59
N SER A 118 -10.25 9.85 -6.44
CA SER A 118 -11.36 10.47 -5.70
C SER A 118 -10.96 11.66 -4.82
N THR A 119 -9.66 11.95 -4.70
CA THR A 119 -9.15 13.07 -3.90
C THR A 119 -9.70 14.40 -4.42
N GLN A 120 -10.39 15.14 -3.55
CA GLN A 120 -10.99 16.44 -3.84
C GLN A 120 -9.96 17.57 -3.78
N SER A 121 -10.32 18.76 -4.25
CA SER A 121 -9.41 19.89 -4.44
C SER A 121 -8.66 20.31 -3.17
N GLU A 122 -9.34 20.29 -2.01
CA GLU A 122 -8.75 20.68 -0.72
C GLU A 122 -8.25 19.47 0.07
N GLY A 123 -8.52 18.26 -0.43
CA GLY A 123 -8.09 17.01 0.17
C GLY A 123 -6.56 16.93 0.33
N TRP A 124 -6.12 16.49 1.50
CA TRP A 124 -4.73 16.17 1.78
C TRP A 124 -4.57 14.86 2.58
N ALA A 125 -3.44 14.20 2.36
CA ALA A 125 -3.04 13.01 3.11
C ALA A 125 -1.57 13.09 3.54
N THR A 126 -1.22 12.45 4.64
CA THR A 126 0.17 12.28 5.10
C THR A 126 0.42 10.86 5.59
N VAL A 127 1.69 10.45 5.53
CA VAL A 127 2.18 9.21 6.15
C VAL A 127 3.28 9.56 7.13
N SER A 128 3.20 9.03 8.35
CA SER A 128 4.24 9.13 9.38
C SER A 128 4.75 7.75 9.73
N VAL A 129 6.05 7.64 9.94
CA VAL A 129 6.70 6.39 10.35
C VAL A 129 7.36 6.59 11.70
N TYR A 130 7.05 5.68 12.61
CA TYR A 130 7.63 5.60 13.94
C TYR A 130 8.49 4.34 14.02
N ALA A 131 9.70 4.45 14.54
CA ALA A 131 10.57 3.32 14.85
C ALA A 131 10.67 3.19 16.38
N ASP A 132 10.34 2.02 16.92
CA ASP A 132 10.28 1.78 18.37
C ASP A 132 9.51 2.89 19.12
N LYS A 133 8.35 3.27 18.57
CA LYS A 133 7.44 4.32 19.08
C LYS A 133 7.97 5.76 19.01
N LYS A 134 9.09 6.01 18.34
CA LYS A 134 9.63 7.36 18.11
C LYS A 134 9.36 7.79 16.67
N LEU A 135 8.77 8.97 16.49
CA LEU A 135 8.56 9.54 15.15
C LEU A 135 9.92 9.72 14.47
N VAL A 136 10.09 9.08 13.32
CA VAL A 136 11.30 9.20 12.50
C VAL A 136 11.10 10.23 11.40
N LYS A 137 9.97 10.12 10.69
CA LYS A 137 9.69 10.98 9.53
C LYS A 137 8.20 11.05 9.23
N THR A 138 7.77 12.20 8.71
CA THR A 138 6.44 12.42 8.12
C THR A 138 6.62 12.86 6.67
N SER A 139 5.78 12.36 5.77
CA SER A 139 5.77 12.76 4.37
C SER A 139 5.32 14.22 4.21
N PRO A 140 5.68 14.89 3.11
CA PRO A 140 4.93 16.04 2.64
C PRO A 140 3.44 15.69 2.47
N ALA A 141 2.59 16.72 2.49
CA ALA A 141 1.16 16.54 2.21
C ALA A 141 0.95 16.13 0.75
N ILE A 142 0.23 15.03 0.55
CA ILE A 142 -0.21 14.53 -0.75
C ILE A 142 -1.57 15.14 -1.03
N ARG A 143 -1.70 15.89 -2.12
CA ARG A 143 -2.93 16.60 -2.51
C ARG A 143 -3.36 16.15 -3.90
N GLN A 144 -4.59 16.45 -4.32
CA GLN A 144 -5.07 16.15 -5.68
C GLN A 144 -4.08 16.60 -6.78
N LYS A 145 -3.41 17.75 -6.56
CA LYS A 145 -2.46 18.35 -7.52
C LYS A 145 -1.05 17.74 -7.47
N THR A 146 -0.77 16.78 -6.60
CA THR A 146 0.52 16.07 -6.55
C THR A 146 0.62 15.12 -7.76
N LYS A 147 1.26 15.60 -8.83
CA LYS A 147 1.39 14.89 -10.12
C LYS A 147 2.39 13.75 -10.08
N GLU A 148 3.58 14.04 -9.57
CA GLU A 148 4.67 13.06 -9.53
C GLU A 148 4.60 12.22 -8.24
N PRO A 149 4.96 10.93 -8.29
CA PRO A 149 5.12 10.12 -7.08
C PRO A 149 6.04 10.79 -6.07
N VAL A 150 5.56 10.91 -4.83
CA VAL A 150 6.39 11.35 -3.72
C VAL A 150 7.16 10.14 -3.19
N GLU A 151 8.46 10.10 -3.50
CA GLU A 151 9.39 9.10 -2.97
C GLU A 151 9.59 9.34 -1.46
N PHE A 152 9.22 8.36 -0.64
CA PHE A 152 9.28 8.44 0.81
C PHE A 152 10.21 7.37 1.37
N GLU A 153 11.42 7.80 1.75
CA GLU A 153 12.48 6.97 2.33
C GLU A 153 12.68 7.30 3.81
N VAL A 154 12.79 6.27 4.66
CA VAL A 154 12.94 6.35 6.11
C VAL A 154 14.04 5.40 6.58
N ASP A 155 15.00 5.93 7.34
CA ASP A 155 16.00 5.15 8.06
C ASP A 155 15.36 4.50 9.30
N ILE A 156 15.44 3.18 9.38
CA ILE A 156 14.87 2.35 10.45
C ILE A 156 15.94 1.42 11.03
N THR A 157 17.21 1.79 10.88
CA THR A 157 18.36 1.00 11.35
C THR A 157 18.23 0.65 12.84
N ASN A 158 18.42 -0.63 13.16
CA ASN A 158 18.32 -1.22 14.50
C ASN A 158 16.91 -1.20 15.13
N ALA A 159 15.87 -0.80 14.40
CA ALA A 159 14.51 -0.80 14.92
C ALA A 159 14.00 -2.24 15.14
N GLU A 160 13.39 -2.49 16.29
CA GLU A 160 12.68 -3.76 16.54
C GLU A 160 11.31 -3.73 15.87
N TYR A 161 10.63 -2.59 15.95
CA TYR A 161 9.29 -2.36 15.41
C TYR A 161 9.22 -1.08 14.58
N ILE A 162 8.36 -1.10 13.58
CA ILE A 162 7.87 0.12 12.92
C ILE A 162 6.36 0.22 13.03
N GLU A 163 5.86 1.43 13.19
CA GLU A 163 4.45 1.79 13.06
C GLU A 163 4.30 2.79 11.91
N ILE A 164 3.41 2.49 10.98
CA ILE A 164 3.06 3.36 9.86
C ILE A 164 1.69 3.95 10.14
N GLU A 165 1.65 5.27 10.31
CA GLU A 165 0.42 6.04 10.47
C GLU A 165 0.07 6.73 9.16
N ALA A 166 -1.10 6.44 8.63
CA ALA A 166 -1.69 7.21 7.53
C ALA A 166 -2.80 8.11 8.08
N VAL A 167 -2.81 9.37 7.62
CA VAL A 167 -3.82 10.37 7.93
C VAL A 167 -4.37 10.91 6.62
N ILE A 168 -5.68 10.87 6.45
CA ILE A 168 -6.37 11.44 5.29
C ILE A 168 -7.44 12.43 5.77
N SER A 169 -7.51 13.60 5.13
CA SER A 169 -8.53 14.60 5.42
C SER A 169 -9.91 14.17 4.95
N SER A 170 -10.94 14.50 5.71
CA SER A 170 -12.34 14.32 5.33
C SER A 170 -13.23 15.28 6.13
N ASN A 171 -13.90 16.21 5.44
CA ASN A 171 -14.85 17.08 6.10
C ASN A 171 -16.11 16.31 6.57
N LYS A 172 -16.90 16.93 7.46
CA LYS A 172 -18.09 16.31 8.09
C LYS A 172 -19.16 15.80 7.12
N TYR A 173 -19.13 16.23 5.87
CA TYR A 173 -20.10 15.86 4.84
C TYR A 173 -19.47 15.09 3.67
N GLU A 174 -18.19 14.71 3.79
CA GLU A 174 -17.37 14.04 2.77
C GLU A 174 -17.29 14.78 1.41
N GLU A 175 -17.73 16.04 1.35
CA GLU A 175 -17.67 16.88 0.13
C GLU A 175 -16.22 17.23 -0.25
N GLU A 176 -15.34 17.38 0.74
CA GLU A 176 -13.91 17.61 0.56
C GLU A 176 -13.17 16.54 1.35
N HIS A 177 -12.65 15.54 0.64
CA HIS A 177 -11.90 14.44 1.22
C HIS A 177 -10.66 14.10 0.41
N ALA A 178 -9.73 13.41 1.04
CA ALA A 178 -8.57 12.82 0.40
C ALA A 178 -8.67 11.31 0.41
N SER A 179 -8.06 10.71 -0.60
CA SER A 179 -7.74 9.29 -0.63
C SER A 179 -6.28 9.14 -1.06
N LEU A 180 -5.57 8.18 -0.47
CA LEU A 180 -4.13 8.03 -0.66
C LEU A 180 -3.81 6.72 -1.35
N ILE A 181 -2.98 6.77 -2.39
CA ILE A 181 -2.28 5.60 -2.93
C ILE A 181 -0.94 5.52 -2.21
N MET A 182 -0.70 4.39 -1.54
CA MET A 182 0.62 4.00 -1.04
C MET A 182 1.08 2.78 -1.83
N TRP A 183 2.21 2.87 -2.51
CA TRP A 183 2.68 1.80 -3.38
C TRP A 183 4.19 1.61 -3.31
N ASP A 184 4.65 0.47 -3.80
CA ASP A 184 6.04 0.03 -3.75
C ASP A 184 6.64 0.10 -2.33
N ALA A 185 5.83 -0.26 -1.32
CA ALA A 185 6.27 -0.23 0.08
C ALA A 185 7.20 -1.43 0.38
N LYS A 186 8.48 -1.16 0.62
CA LYS A 186 9.52 -2.18 0.77
C LYS A 186 10.46 -1.90 1.94
N LEU A 187 10.95 -2.98 2.55
CA LEU A 187 11.99 -2.99 3.56
C LEU A 187 13.32 -3.46 2.94
N TRP A 188 14.42 -2.84 3.35
CA TRP A 188 15.76 -3.09 2.83
C TRP A 188 16.71 -3.46 3.97
N LYS A 189 17.63 -4.38 3.70
CA LYS A 189 18.67 -4.83 4.64
C LYS A 189 19.91 -3.97 4.49
#